data_AF-A0A1J4VHC9-F1
#
_entry.id   AF-A0A1J4VHC9-F1
#
_cell.length_a   1.000
_cell.length_b   1.000
_cell.length_c   1.000
_cell.angle_alpha   90.00
_cell.angle_beta   90.00
_cell.angle_gamma   90.00
#
_symmetry.space_group_name_H-M   'P 1'
#
loop_
_entity.id
_entity.type
_entity.pdbx_description
1 polymer ?
#
loop_
_entity_poly.entity_id
_entity_poly.type
_entity_poly.pdbx_seq_one_letter_code
_entity_poly.pdbx_strand_id
1 'polypeptide(L)'
;MSLKLFSRFLVLAVVLSFGRAAYAGGDDVESMLQKLQSRVDALERKVNAQGSHIKSQESVIVAQQGKISEYEAKLSQFEENLHRVPGEPIQLMEGLELGVGGTMIVQGANNINYDDDGRTEKKSRTDGTYSADVTLAKEFKEIGGRAFLHLEAGQGAGLDDNLTFYSGVNRDAGDSKAKVEVTEFWYEQGLFKDKAALTFGKLDPTAYFDQSEVANDETTQFLGSIFRNSSALEFPDNTAGIRIAYMLVEWLELGYGVFDANSDWEKIGDNLFNIG
;
A
#
# COMPACT_ATOMS: atom_id res chain seq x y z
N MET A 1 22.78 42.99 80.28
CA MET A 1 22.44 44.41 80.04
C MET A 1 22.73 44.73 78.57
N SER A 2 21.69 45.20 77.88
CA SER A 2 21.65 45.76 76.51
C SER A 2 21.94 44.86 75.29
N LEU A 3 20.85 44.26 74.82
CA LEU A 3 20.62 43.59 73.55
C LEU A 3 20.53 44.55 72.33
N LYS A 4 21.12 45.76 72.38
CA LYS A 4 20.95 46.80 71.35
C LYS A 4 22.24 47.27 70.64
N LEU A 5 23.42 46.77 71.01
CA LEU A 5 24.63 46.94 70.17
C LEU A 5 24.83 45.81 69.16
N PHE A 6 24.07 44.73 69.30
CA PHE A 6 24.13 43.50 68.51
C PHE A 6 23.69 43.67 67.03
N SER A 7 23.09 44.82 66.67
CA SER A 7 22.54 45.06 65.31
C SER A 7 23.43 45.93 64.41
N ARG A 8 24.42 46.65 64.95
CA ARG A 8 25.30 47.53 64.13
C ARG A 8 26.68 46.94 63.83
N PHE A 9 27.10 45.91 64.55
CA PHE A 9 28.32 45.14 64.21
C PHE A 9 28.07 44.02 63.18
N LEU A 10 26.83 43.56 63.04
CA LEU A 10 26.45 42.50 62.09
C LEU A 10 26.55 42.96 60.62
N VAL A 11 26.46 44.27 60.34
CA VAL A 11 26.52 44.81 58.97
C VAL A 11 27.96 45.20 58.56
N LEU A 12 28.87 45.42 59.50
CA LEU A 12 30.29 45.67 59.19
C LEU A 12 31.14 44.38 59.16
N ALA A 13 30.62 43.26 59.67
CA ALA A 13 31.26 41.95 59.56
C ALA A 13 31.08 41.27 58.18
N VAL A 14 30.23 41.82 57.31
CA VAL A 14 29.98 41.27 55.95
C VAL A 14 30.91 41.89 54.88
N VAL A 15 31.65 42.96 55.19
CA VAL A 15 32.46 43.67 54.18
C VAL A 15 33.98 43.64 54.47
N LEU A 16 34.43 43.17 55.64
CA LEU A 16 35.85 43.25 56.02
C LEU A 16 36.53 41.95 56.47
N SER A 17 35.98 40.79 56.14
CA SER A 17 36.72 39.52 56.22
C SER A 17 36.86 38.84 54.85
N PHE A 18 37.30 39.61 53.85
CA PHE A 18 38.17 39.07 52.81
C PHE A 18 39.51 38.76 53.46
N GLY A 19 39.84 37.48 53.62
CA GLY A 19 41.12 37.13 54.23
C GLY A 19 41.34 35.67 54.58
N ARG A 20 40.73 34.73 53.84
CA ARG A 20 41.29 33.39 53.72
C ARG A 20 41.37 33.06 52.24
N ALA A 21 42.55 33.31 51.67
CA ALA A 21 42.98 32.64 50.47
C ALA A 21 42.94 31.13 50.76
N ALA A 22 41.86 30.48 50.36
CA ALA A 22 41.92 29.07 50.07
C ALA A 22 42.80 28.96 48.82
N TYR A 23 44.10 28.76 49.05
CA TYR A 23 45.04 28.39 48.01
C TYR A 23 44.53 27.06 47.43
N ALA A 24 43.83 27.13 46.30
CA ALA A 24 43.92 26.07 45.31
C ALA A 24 45.40 26.01 44.92
N GLY A 25 46.09 24.93 45.27
CA GLY A 25 47.48 24.75 44.89
C GLY A 25 47.61 24.93 43.38
N GLY A 26 48.68 25.58 42.92
CA GLY A 26 48.95 25.78 41.49
C GLY A 26 48.84 24.50 40.66
N ASP A 27 49.13 23.35 41.29
CA ASP A 27 49.02 22.01 40.70
C ASP A 27 47.58 21.62 40.29
N ASP A 28 46.54 22.08 40.99
CA ASP A 28 45.13 21.75 40.69
C ASP A 28 44.58 22.56 39.52
N VAL A 29 44.95 23.85 39.44
CA VAL A 29 44.58 24.75 38.34
C VAL A 29 45.32 24.36 37.06
N GLU A 30 46.60 24.02 37.16
CA GLU A 30 47.40 23.58 36.01
C GLU A 30 46.91 22.23 35.48
N SER A 31 46.54 21.29 36.36
CA SER A 31 45.90 20.03 35.98
C SER A 31 44.56 20.25 35.28
N MET A 32 43.72 21.16 35.78
CA MET A 32 42.46 21.52 35.13
C MET A 32 42.69 22.14 33.75
N LEU A 33 43.66 23.05 33.60
CA LEU A 33 44.00 23.67 32.32
C LEU A 33 44.48 22.62 31.30
N GLN A 34 45.31 21.66 31.70
CA GLN A 34 45.73 20.56 30.83
C GLN A 34 44.55 19.65 30.43
N LYS A 35 43.62 19.39 31.34
CA LYS A 35 42.41 18.61 31.08
C LYS A 35 41.42 19.33 30.15
N LEU A 36 41.36 20.67 30.25
CA LEU A 36 40.59 21.52 29.35
C LEU A 36 41.23 21.55 27.96
N GLN A 37 42.54 21.75 27.87
CA GLN A 37 43.27 21.75 26.59
C GLN A 37 43.10 20.43 25.85
N SER A 38 43.30 19.29 26.54
CA SER A 38 43.10 17.97 25.94
C SER A 38 41.65 17.72 25.50
N ARG A 39 40.66 18.26 26.22
CA ARG A 39 39.25 18.20 25.80
C ARG A 39 38.97 19.07 24.58
N VAL A 40 39.55 20.26 24.50
CA VAL A 40 39.44 21.14 23.32
C VAL A 40 40.03 20.45 22.10
N ASP A 41 41.25 19.91 22.21
CA ASP A 41 41.91 19.18 21.11
C ASP A 41 41.10 17.96 20.67
N ALA A 42 40.50 17.23 21.63
CA ALA A 42 39.63 16.08 21.32
C ALA A 42 38.32 16.50 20.64
N LEU A 43 37.73 17.61 21.05
CA LEU A 43 36.53 18.18 20.44
C LEU A 43 36.82 18.69 19.02
N GLU A 44 37.94 19.37 18.80
CA GLU A 44 38.37 19.82 17.47
C GLU A 44 38.55 18.64 16.50
N ARG A 45 39.16 17.54 16.96
CA ARG A 45 39.27 16.31 16.16
C ARG A 45 37.90 15.71 15.83
N LYS A 46 36.97 15.70 16.80
CA LYS A 46 35.61 15.17 16.60
C LYS A 46 34.80 16.04 15.63
N VAL A 47 34.92 17.37 15.73
CA VAL A 47 34.28 18.33 14.83
C VAL A 47 34.82 18.16 13.40
N ASN A 48 36.13 18.01 13.24
CA ASN A 48 36.74 17.77 11.93
C ASN A 48 36.28 16.43 11.32
N ALA A 49 36.25 15.36 12.11
CA ALA A 49 35.74 14.06 11.67
C ALA A 49 34.25 14.11 11.28
N GLN A 50 33.43 14.81 12.07
CA GLN A 50 32.01 15.03 11.74
C GLN A 50 31.85 15.85 10.46
N GLY A 51 32.66 16.89 10.26
CA GLY A 51 32.67 17.68 9.02
C GLY A 51 33.02 16.85 7.78
N SER A 52 33.95 15.90 7.91
CA SER A 52 34.26 14.94 6.83
C SER A 52 33.09 13.99 6.54
N HIS A 53 32.40 13.50 7.57
CA HIS A 53 31.22 12.65 7.39
C HIS A 53 30.04 13.40 6.76
N ILE A 54 29.78 14.65 7.17
CA ILE A 54 28.73 15.48 6.59
C ILE A 54 28.99 15.70 5.11
N LYS A 55 30.22 16.05 4.71
CA LYS A 55 30.58 16.18 3.27
C LYS A 55 30.37 14.89 2.49
N SER A 56 30.72 13.74 3.09
CA SER A 56 30.47 12.44 2.47
C SER A 56 28.96 12.18 2.31
N GLN A 57 28.15 12.50 3.33
CA GLN A 57 26.70 12.34 3.26
C GLN A 57 26.07 13.28 2.22
N GLU A 58 26.49 14.55 2.17
CA GLU A 58 26.05 15.51 1.15
C GLU A 58 26.34 14.99 -0.27
N SER A 59 27.52 14.42 -0.50
CA SER A 59 27.85 13.86 -1.82
C SER A 59 26.97 12.67 -2.21
N VAL A 60 26.61 11.81 -1.24
CA VAL A 60 25.69 10.69 -1.46
C VAL A 60 24.27 11.18 -1.70
N ILE A 61 23.80 12.17 -0.94
CA ILE A 61 22.47 12.79 -1.11
C ILE A 61 22.35 13.42 -2.50
N VAL A 62 23.37 14.17 -2.95
CA VAL A 62 23.39 14.77 -4.29
C VAL A 62 23.36 13.68 -5.38
N ALA A 63 24.13 12.60 -5.22
CA ALA A 63 24.12 11.49 -6.16
C ALA A 63 22.77 10.75 -6.20
N GLN A 64 22.11 10.59 -5.05
CA GLN A 64 20.77 10.00 -4.96
C GLN A 64 19.71 10.92 -5.57
N GLN A 65 19.76 12.23 -5.33
CA GLN A 65 18.84 13.19 -5.92
C GLN A 65 18.97 13.21 -7.45
N GLY A 66 20.19 13.08 -7.98
CA GLY A 66 20.42 12.95 -9.42
C GLY A 66 19.77 11.69 -10.01
N LYS A 67 19.87 10.55 -9.32
CA LYS A 67 19.20 9.31 -9.74
C LYS A 67 17.68 9.40 -9.65
N ILE A 68 17.14 10.02 -8.59
CA ILE A 68 15.70 10.24 -8.44
C ILE A 68 15.19 11.07 -9.61
N SER A 69 15.87 12.18 -9.92
CA SER A 69 15.49 13.04 -11.05
C SER A 69 15.59 12.35 -12.41
N GLU A 70 16.58 11.47 -12.60
CA GLU A 70 16.68 10.61 -13.79
C GLU A 70 15.53 9.61 -13.88
N TYR A 71 15.15 8.99 -12.76
CA TYR A 71 14.01 8.07 -12.71
C TYR A 71 12.68 8.79 -12.92
N GLU A 72 12.48 9.96 -12.30
CA GLU A 72 11.30 10.80 -12.52
C GLU A 72 11.15 11.19 -13.99
N ALA A 73 12.24 11.60 -14.65
CA ALA A 73 12.22 11.94 -16.08
C ALA A 73 11.87 10.73 -16.96
N LYS A 74 12.42 9.55 -16.65
CA LYS A 74 12.07 8.30 -17.36
C LYS A 74 10.62 7.89 -17.11
N LEU A 75 10.13 8.10 -15.88
CA LEU A 75 8.75 7.79 -15.50
C LEU A 75 7.77 8.72 -16.23
N SER A 76 8.02 10.03 -16.26
CA SER A 76 7.18 10.99 -17.00
C SER A 76 7.17 10.73 -18.50
N GLN A 77 8.31 10.35 -19.08
CA GLN A 77 8.39 9.97 -20.50
C GLN A 77 7.66 8.65 -20.78
N PHE A 78 7.63 7.73 -19.80
CA PHE A 78 6.87 6.48 -19.89
C PHE A 78 5.36 6.73 -19.77
N GLU A 79 4.93 7.57 -18.83
CA GLU A 79 3.55 8.01 -18.64
C GLU A 79 2.98 8.72 -19.89
N GLU A 80 3.76 9.57 -20.55
CA GLU A 80 3.33 10.25 -21.79
C GLU A 80 3.09 9.27 -22.96
N ASN A 81 3.77 8.11 -22.97
CA ASN A 81 3.61 7.07 -23.99
C ASN A 81 2.56 6.00 -23.62
N LEU A 82 2.13 5.95 -22.35
CA LEU A 82 1.06 5.09 -21.84
C LEU A 82 -0.31 5.76 -22.04
N HIS A 83 -0.62 6.11 -23.29
CA HIS A 83 -2.00 6.39 -23.64
C HIS A 83 -2.75 5.06 -23.70
N ARG A 84 -3.51 4.75 -22.64
CA ARG A 84 -4.53 3.71 -22.65
C ARG A 84 -5.51 4.02 -23.78
N VAL A 85 -5.69 3.07 -24.69
CA VAL A 85 -6.88 3.01 -25.54
C VAL A 85 -7.84 2.08 -24.81
N PRO A 86 -8.94 2.57 -24.22
CA PRO A 86 -9.97 1.69 -23.69
C PRO A 86 -10.41 0.75 -24.81
N GLY A 87 -10.33 -0.56 -24.56
CA GLY A 87 -10.92 -1.53 -25.47
C GLY A 87 -12.44 -1.37 -25.39
N GLU A 88 -13.03 -0.70 -26.36
CA GLU A 88 -14.49 -0.60 -26.45
C GLU A 88 -15.05 -1.99 -26.77
N PRO A 89 -16.11 -2.44 -26.06
CA PRO A 89 -16.78 -3.69 -26.37
C PRO A 89 -17.18 -3.73 -27.85
N ILE A 90 -16.81 -4.80 -28.54
CA ILE A 90 -17.20 -5.03 -29.92
C ILE A 90 -18.61 -5.60 -29.90
N GLN A 91 -19.59 -4.79 -30.33
CA GLN A 91 -20.95 -5.26 -30.51
C GLN A 91 -21.04 -6.13 -31.77
N LEU A 92 -21.15 -7.44 -31.59
CA LEU A 92 -21.12 -8.43 -32.69
C LEU A 92 -22.49 -8.56 -33.37
N MET A 93 -23.55 -8.49 -32.58
CA MET A 93 -24.95 -8.49 -33.01
C MET A 93 -25.80 -7.86 -31.90
N GLU A 94 -27.10 -7.69 -32.13
CA GLU A 94 -27.98 -7.08 -31.12
C GLU A 94 -27.88 -7.81 -29.77
N GLY A 95 -27.53 -7.04 -28.74
CA GLY A 95 -27.35 -7.50 -27.37
C GLY A 95 -26.18 -8.47 -27.16
N LEU A 96 -25.29 -8.72 -28.14
CA LEU A 96 -24.08 -9.53 -27.94
C LEU A 96 -22.85 -8.64 -28.00
N GLU A 97 -22.09 -8.64 -26.90
CA GLU A 97 -20.90 -7.81 -26.72
C GLU A 97 -19.70 -8.69 -26.42
N LEU A 98 -18.57 -8.38 -27.06
CA LEU A 98 -17.28 -9.03 -26.85
C LEU A 98 -16.29 -7.97 -26.34
N GLY A 99 -15.72 -8.18 -25.16
CA GLY A 99 -14.60 -7.40 -24.65
C GLY A 99 -13.30 -8.21 -24.71
N VAL A 100 -12.19 -7.53 -25.00
CA VAL A 100 -10.85 -8.11 -24.92
C VAL A 100 -9.94 -7.10 -24.25
N GLY A 101 -9.21 -7.54 -23.23
CA GLY A 101 -8.28 -6.72 -22.45
C GLY A 101 -6.93 -7.41 -22.32
N GLY A 102 -5.90 -6.62 -22.01
CA GLY A 102 -4.60 -7.17 -21.66
C GLY A 102 -3.73 -6.12 -20.98
N THR A 103 -3.05 -6.55 -19.93
CA THR A 103 -2.21 -5.70 -19.08
C THR A 103 -0.84 -6.34 -18.95
N MET A 104 0.21 -5.51 -18.88
CA MET A 104 1.56 -5.94 -18.55
C MET A 104 2.16 -4.95 -17.58
N ILE A 105 2.75 -5.46 -16.50
CA ILE A 105 3.27 -4.66 -15.40
C ILE A 105 4.70 -5.09 -15.13
N VAL A 106 5.58 -4.11 -14.88
CA VAL A 106 6.95 -4.36 -14.39
C VAL A 106 7.10 -3.63 -13.07
N GLN A 107 7.40 -4.36 -12.01
CA GLN A 107 7.55 -3.81 -10.66
C GLN A 107 8.98 -4.01 -10.18
N GLY A 108 9.52 -3.01 -9.47
CA GLY A 108 10.86 -3.07 -8.91
C GLY A 108 10.90 -2.57 -7.46
N ALA A 109 11.60 -3.30 -6.61
CA ALA A 109 11.82 -2.90 -5.21
C ALA A 109 13.29 -3.08 -4.82
N ASN A 110 13.79 -2.13 -4.03
CA ASN A 110 15.11 -2.21 -3.41
C ASN A 110 14.96 -2.64 -1.95
N ASN A 111 15.92 -3.43 -1.45
CA ASN A 111 15.94 -3.89 -0.06
C ASN A 111 14.67 -4.66 0.32
N ILE A 112 14.29 -5.66 -0.48
CA ILE A 112 13.13 -6.52 -0.17
C ILE A 112 13.29 -7.15 1.22
N ASN A 113 12.16 -7.40 1.89
CA ASN A 113 12.12 -7.91 3.26
C ASN A 113 11.81 -9.40 3.35
N TYR A 114 11.83 -10.12 2.22
CA TYR A 114 11.57 -11.56 2.17
C TYR A 114 12.76 -12.38 2.67
N ASP A 115 12.45 -13.36 3.52
CA ASP A 115 13.43 -14.21 4.21
C ASP A 115 13.27 -15.66 3.76
N ASP A 116 14.18 -16.14 2.92
CA ASP A 116 14.21 -17.55 2.49
C ASP A 116 15.29 -18.36 3.23
N ASP A 117 16.20 -17.73 3.98
CA ASP A 117 17.37 -18.45 4.53
C ASP A 117 18.04 -17.80 5.78
N GLY A 118 17.35 -16.91 6.49
CA GLY A 118 17.80 -16.30 7.75
C GLY A 118 19.02 -15.38 7.63
N ARG A 119 19.45 -15.05 6.41
CA ARG A 119 20.58 -14.15 6.12
C ARG A 119 20.10 -13.00 5.26
N THR A 120 19.87 -11.87 5.91
CA THR A 120 19.39 -10.61 5.35
C THR A 120 20.45 -10.00 4.41
N GLU A 121 20.58 -10.52 3.20
CA GLU A 121 21.13 -9.73 2.11
C GLU A 121 20.00 -8.93 1.49
N LYS A 122 20.06 -7.61 1.65
CA LYS A 122 19.15 -6.65 1.01
C LYS A 122 19.28 -6.79 -0.51
N LYS A 123 18.42 -7.60 -1.12
CA LYS A 123 18.39 -7.81 -2.56
C LYS A 123 17.40 -6.84 -3.21
N SER A 124 17.79 -6.25 -4.32
CA SER A 124 16.86 -5.57 -5.22
C SER A 124 16.23 -6.61 -6.13
N ARG A 125 14.95 -6.42 -6.45
CA ARG A 125 14.17 -7.31 -7.33
C ARG A 125 13.42 -6.51 -8.36
N THR A 126 13.20 -7.14 -9.50
CA THR A 126 12.41 -6.59 -10.60
C THR A 126 11.74 -7.75 -11.28
N ASP A 127 10.41 -7.74 -11.23
CA ASP A 127 9.58 -8.83 -11.73
C ASP A 127 8.51 -8.26 -12.66
N GLY A 128 8.13 -9.06 -13.64
CA GLY A 128 7.12 -8.72 -14.63
C GLY A 128 5.90 -9.62 -14.51
N THR A 129 4.72 -9.06 -14.74
CA THR A 129 3.45 -9.77 -14.79
C THR A 129 2.71 -9.40 -16.07
N TYR A 130 1.85 -10.29 -16.53
CA TYR A 130 0.88 -9.95 -17.56
C TYR A 130 -0.44 -10.67 -17.30
N SER A 131 -1.52 -10.06 -17.77
CA SER A 131 -2.88 -10.59 -17.77
C SER A 131 -3.54 -10.33 -19.12
N ALA A 132 -4.52 -11.15 -19.47
CA ALA A 132 -5.32 -11.04 -20.68
C ALA A 132 -6.74 -11.54 -20.40
N ASP A 133 -7.71 -10.77 -20.87
CA ASP A 133 -9.12 -10.98 -20.57
C ASP A 133 -9.92 -11.10 -21.85
N VAL A 134 -10.90 -12.01 -21.83
CA VAL A 134 -11.94 -12.09 -22.84
C VAL A 134 -13.29 -12.15 -22.15
N THR A 135 -14.16 -11.19 -22.43
CA THR A 135 -15.51 -11.12 -21.87
C THR A 135 -16.56 -11.26 -22.97
N LEU A 136 -17.64 -11.97 -22.66
CA LEU A 136 -18.80 -12.11 -23.52
C LEU A 136 -20.06 -11.79 -22.71
N ALA A 137 -20.83 -10.81 -23.17
CA ALA A 137 -22.12 -10.47 -22.58
C ALA A 137 -23.25 -10.67 -23.59
N LYS A 138 -24.36 -11.29 -23.16
CA LYS A 138 -25.58 -11.41 -23.97
C LYS A 138 -26.79 -10.86 -23.23
N GLU A 139 -27.42 -9.84 -23.80
CA GLU A 139 -28.72 -9.32 -23.39
C GLU A 139 -29.86 -10.03 -24.12
N PHE A 140 -30.89 -10.39 -23.35
CA PHE A 140 -32.13 -11.00 -23.79
C PHE A 140 -33.29 -10.02 -23.53
N LYS A 141 -33.38 -8.98 -24.37
CA LYS A 141 -34.32 -7.86 -24.20
C LYS A 141 -35.79 -8.29 -24.02
N GLU A 142 -36.22 -9.33 -24.75
CA GLU A 142 -37.61 -9.81 -24.71
C GLU A 142 -38.03 -10.34 -23.33
N ILE A 143 -37.07 -10.84 -22.55
CA ILE A 143 -37.30 -11.42 -21.22
C ILE A 143 -36.62 -10.63 -20.11
N GLY A 144 -35.93 -9.53 -20.41
CA GLY A 144 -35.19 -8.73 -19.41
C GLY A 144 -34.04 -9.50 -18.75
N GLY A 145 -33.36 -10.36 -19.50
CA GLY A 145 -32.25 -11.18 -18.99
C GLY A 145 -30.88 -10.75 -19.50
N ARG A 146 -29.82 -11.07 -18.76
CA ARG A 146 -28.43 -10.88 -19.17
C ARG A 146 -27.58 -12.09 -18.76
N ALA A 147 -26.76 -12.59 -19.68
CA ALA A 147 -25.73 -13.59 -19.39
C ALA A 147 -24.34 -12.97 -19.55
N PHE A 148 -23.39 -13.40 -18.73
CA PHE A 148 -22.02 -12.92 -18.76
C PHE A 148 -21.03 -14.08 -18.58
N LEU A 149 -19.92 -14.02 -19.32
CA LEU A 149 -18.77 -14.90 -19.22
C LEU A 149 -17.50 -14.04 -19.24
N HIS A 150 -16.60 -14.28 -18.29
CA HIS A 150 -15.27 -13.67 -18.24
C HIS A 150 -14.23 -14.77 -18.13
N LEU A 151 -13.34 -14.81 -19.13
CA LEU A 151 -12.17 -15.65 -19.16
C LEU A 151 -10.94 -14.79 -18.93
N GLU A 152 -10.06 -15.24 -18.06
CA GLU A 152 -8.83 -14.55 -17.72
C GLU A 152 -7.65 -15.50 -17.86
N ALA A 153 -6.52 -14.98 -18.32
CA ALA A 153 -5.27 -15.70 -18.35
C ALA A 153 -4.15 -14.75 -17.95
N GLY A 154 -3.28 -15.17 -17.04
CA GLY A 154 -2.16 -14.36 -16.60
C GLY A 154 -0.98 -15.19 -16.15
N GLN A 155 0.15 -14.52 -15.97
CA GLN A 155 1.33 -15.13 -15.37
C GLN A 155 2.18 -14.11 -14.64
N GLY A 156 2.71 -14.55 -13.49
CA GLY A 156 3.75 -13.88 -12.74
C GLY A 156 3.20 -13.26 -11.47
N ALA A 157 3.83 -13.60 -10.33
CA ALA A 157 3.42 -13.11 -9.01
C ALA A 157 3.87 -11.67 -8.71
N GLY A 158 4.54 -11.00 -9.65
CA GLY A 158 5.09 -9.66 -9.43
C GLY A 158 6.08 -9.67 -8.27
N LEU A 159 5.97 -8.69 -7.37
CA LEU A 159 6.76 -8.65 -6.14
C LEU A 159 6.06 -9.32 -4.94
N ASP A 160 4.90 -9.93 -5.14
CA ASP A 160 4.08 -10.44 -4.02
C ASP A 160 4.69 -11.67 -3.34
N ASP A 161 5.42 -12.51 -4.09
CA ASP A 161 6.19 -13.64 -3.55
C ASP A 161 7.57 -13.24 -3.00
N ASN A 162 7.93 -11.97 -3.15
CA ASN A 162 9.26 -11.39 -2.87
C ASN A 162 9.25 -10.44 -1.67
N LEU A 163 8.11 -10.24 -1.02
CA LEU A 163 7.93 -9.34 0.11
C LEU A 163 7.08 -9.99 1.21
N THR A 164 7.27 -9.55 2.45
CA THR A 164 6.35 -9.85 3.55
C THR A 164 5.54 -8.60 3.86
N PHE A 165 4.23 -8.65 3.63
CA PHE A 165 3.34 -7.50 3.79
C PHE A 165 1.96 -7.92 4.32
N TYR A 166 1.16 -6.94 4.73
CA TYR A 166 -0.23 -7.14 5.15
C TYR A 166 -1.19 -7.31 3.96
N SER A 167 -0.90 -6.65 2.84
CA SER A 167 -1.70 -6.67 1.62
C SER A 167 -0.78 -6.73 0.40
N GLY A 168 -1.21 -7.46 -0.63
CA GLY A 168 -0.52 -7.57 -1.92
C GLY A 168 -0.25 -6.21 -2.56
N VAL A 169 0.88 -6.12 -3.25
CA VAL A 169 1.30 -4.92 -3.99
C VAL A 169 0.94 -5.00 -5.47
N ASN A 170 0.46 -6.15 -5.93
CA ASN A 170 -0.03 -6.35 -7.28
C ASN A 170 -1.24 -7.28 -7.29
N ARG A 171 -2.43 -6.71 -7.50
CA ARG A 171 -3.66 -7.50 -7.56
C ARG A 171 -4.03 -7.96 -9.00
N ASP A 172 -3.37 -7.42 -10.03
CA ASP A 172 -3.42 -7.90 -11.42
C ASP A 172 -2.48 -9.10 -11.66
N ALA A 173 -1.54 -9.35 -10.75
CA ALA A 173 -0.63 -10.47 -10.82
C ALA A 173 -1.39 -11.81 -10.74
N GLY A 174 -1.33 -12.58 -11.83
CA GLY A 174 -1.70 -13.98 -11.82
C GLY A 174 -0.73 -14.83 -10.99
N ASP A 175 -1.07 -16.09 -10.74
CA ASP A 175 -0.10 -17.01 -10.16
C ASP A 175 1.10 -17.24 -11.12
N SER A 176 2.14 -17.92 -10.65
CA SER A 176 3.31 -18.21 -11.49
C SER A 176 3.05 -19.20 -12.64
N LYS A 177 1.83 -19.76 -12.74
CA LYS A 177 1.43 -20.75 -13.73
C LYS A 177 0.54 -20.09 -14.78
N ALA A 178 0.97 -20.13 -16.04
CA ALA A 178 0.11 -19.74 -17.15
C ALA A 178 -1.07 -20.72 -17.29
N LYS A 179 -2.26 -20.30 -16.82
CA LYS A 179 -3.54 -21.01 -16.97
C LYS A 179 -4.61 -20.04 -17.44
N VAL A 180 -5.64 -20.58 -18.08
CA VAL A 180 -6.87 -19.85 -18.41
C VAL A 180 -7.92 -20.25 -17.39
N GLU A 181 -8.57 -19.26 -16.79
CA GLU A 181 -9.58 -19.44 -15.77
C GLU A 181 -10.90 -18.83 -16.21
N VAL A 182 -12.00 -19.42 -15.75
CA VAL A 182 -13.32 -18.82 -15.85
C VAL A 182 -13.50 -17.97 -14.60
N THR A 183 -13.28 -16.66 -14.71
CA THR A 183 -13.34 -15.70 -13.59
C THR A 183 -14.79 -15.48 -13.18
N GLU A 184 -15.68 -15.18 -14.14
CA GLU A 184 -17.12 -15.04 -13.91
C GLU A 184 -17.93 -15.83 -14.94
N PHE A 185 -19.05 -16.40 -14.50
CA PHE A 185 -20.03 -17.02 -15.39
C PHE A 185 -21.41 -17.03 -14.74
N TRP A 186 -22.27 -16.09 -15.13
CA TRP A 186 -23.54 -15.87 -14.44
C TRP A 186 -24.66 -15.43 -15.37
N TYR A 187 -25.88 -15.56 -14.84
CA TYR A 187 -27.11 -15.05 -15.43
C TYR A 187 -27.82 -14.11 -14.45
N GLU A 188 -28.33 -13.00 -14.98
CA GLU A 188 -29.16 -12.04 -14.27
C GLU A 188 -30.52 -11.92 -14.94
N GLN A 189 -31.56 -11.93 -14.12
CA GLN A 189 -32.94 -11.74 -14.53
C GLN A 189 -33.51 -10.49 -13.89
N GLY A 190 -33.91 -9.52 -14.73
CA GLY A 190 -34.73 -8.40 -14.32
C GLY A 190 -36.14 -8.86 -13.93
N LEU A 191 -36.64 -8.36 -12.82
CA LEU A 191 -37.95 -8.69 -12.24
C LEU A 191 -38.74 -7.41 -11.99
N PHE A 192 -40.08 -7.53 -12.01
CA PHE A 192 -40.99 -6.44 -11.67
C PHE A 192 -40.79 -5.16 -12.49
N LYS A 193 -40.51 -5.30 -13.80
CA LYS A 193 -40.12 -4.19 -14.71
C LYS A 193 -38.83 -3.51 -14.21
N ASP A 194 -37.79 -4.32 -14.03
CA ASP A 194 -36.44 -3.91 -13.65
C ASP A 194 -36.34 -3.20 -12.28
N LYS A 195 -37.32 -3.44 -11.39
CA LYS A 195 -37.25 -2.97 -10.00
C LYS A 195 -36.48 -3.92 -9.09
N ALA A 196 -36.27 -5.16 -9.53
CA ALA A 196 -35.41 -6.09 -8.86
C ALA A 196 -34.57 -6.85 -9.88
N ALA A 197 -33.41 -7.33 -9.45
CA ALA A 197 -32.56 -8.23 -10.21
C ALA A 197 -32.28 -9.49 -9.39
N LEU A 198 -32.36 -10.64 -10.04
CA LEU A 198 -31.91 -11.92 -9.49
C LEU A 198 -30.71 -12.40 -10.30
N THR A 199 -29.56 -12.52 -9.65
CA THR A 199 -28.30 -12.93 -10.28
C THR A 199 -27.83 -14.24 -9.67
N PHE A 200 -27.43 -15.21 -10.49
CA PHE A 200 -26.88 -16.47 -10.00
C PHE A 200 -25.83 -17.04 -10.96
N GLY A 201 -24.87 -17.79 -10.41
CA GLY A 201 -23.79 -18.40 -11.17
C GLY A 201 -22.47 -18.36 -10.41
N LYS A 202 -21.36 -18.33 -11.15
CA LYS A 202 -20.04 -17.94 -10.63
C LYS A 202 -19.95 -16.43 -10.62
N LEU A 203 -20.00 -15.84 -9.43
CA LEU A 203 -20.09 -14.40 -9.19
C LEU A 203 -18.81 -13.91 -8.50
N ASP A 204 -18.42 -12.67 -8.78
CA ASP A 204 -17.55 -11.88 -7.90
C ASP A 204 -18.42 -11.14 -6.87
N PRO A 205 -18.35 -11.49 -5.56
CA PRO A 205 -19.11 -10.80 -4.53
C PRO A 205 -18.73 -9.31 -4.38
N THR A 206 -17.46 -8.96 -4.62
CA THR A 206 -16.94 -7.60 -4.47
C THR A 206 -17.48 -6.68 -5.56
N ALA A 207 -17.71 -7.22 -6.76
CA ALA A 207 -18.38 -6.54 -7.86
C ALA A 207 -19.83 -6.13 -7.53
N TYR A 208 -20.42 -6.57 -6.41
CA TYR A 208 -21.79 -6.20 -6.01
C TYR A 208 -21.90 -5.52 -4.64
N PHE A 209 -21.03 -5.86 -3.69
CA PHE A 209 -21.15 -5.42 -2.30
C PHE A 209 -19.99 -4.53 -1.81
N ASP A 210 -18.98 -4.30 -2.65
CA ASP A 210 -17.83 -3.45 -2.34
C ASP A 210 -17.43 -2.60 -3.54
N GLN A 211 -18.44 -2.03 -4.22
CA GLN A 211 -18.23 -1.18 -5.37
C GLN A 211 -17.73 0.21 -4.96
N SER A 212 -16.76 0.73 -5.71
CA SER A 212 -16.40 2.13 -5.65
C SER A 212 -16.00 2.66 -7.02
N GLU A 213 -16.50 3.84 -7.38
CA GLU A 213 -16.20 4.50 -8.66
C GLU A 213 -14.73 4.93 -8.77
N VAL A 214 -14.07 5.15 -7.63
CA VAL A 214 -12.69 5.67 -7.54
C VAL A 214 -11.68 4.63 -7.07
N ALA A 215 -12.14 3.41 -6.81
CA ALA A 215 -11.35 2.27 -6.33
C ALA A 215 -12.12 0.97 -6.62
N ASN A 216 -11.71 0.20 -7.63
CA ASN A 216 -12.10 -1.19 -7.86
C ASN A 216 -11.37 -1.87 -9.04
N ASP A 217 -10.39 -1.19 -9.67
CA ASP A 217 -9.73 -1.65 -10.90
C ASP A 217 -8.20 -1.58 -10.77
N GLU A 218 -7.57 -2.74 -10.81
CA GLU A 218 -6.12 -2.93 -10.72
C GLU A 218 -5.36 -2.42 -11.94
N THR A 219 -6.03 -2.41 -13.08
CA THR A 219 -5.43 -2.06 -14.37
C THR A 219 -5.44 -0.56 -14.62
N THR A 220 -6.32 0.20 -13.92
CA THR A 220 -6.52 1.63 -14.19
C THR A 220 -6.46 2.55 -12.97
N GLN A 221 -6.71 2.04 -11.76
CA GLN A 221 -6.80 2.88 -10.56
C GLN A 221 -5.68 2.56 -9.56
N PHE A 222 -5.78 1.40 -8.90
CA PHE A 222 -4.83 1.02 -7.87
C PHE A 222 -4.35 -0.41 -8.04
N LEU A 223 -3.05 -0.53 -8.28
CA LEU A 223 -2.40 -1.83 -8.41
C LEU A 223 -2.34 -2.63 -7.09
N GLY A 224 -2.22 -1.92 -5.95
CA GLY A 224 -2.11 -2.53 -4.63
C GLY A 224 -3.48 -2.91 -4.06
N SER A 225 -3.61 -4.14 -3.52
CA SER A 225 -4.91 -4.71 -3.15
C SER A 225 -5.65 -3.92 -2.08
N ILE A 226 -4.93 -3.27 -1.15
CA ILE A 226 -5.51 -2.50 -0.03
C ILE A 226 -6.33 -1.28 -0.47
N PHE A 227 -6.09 -0.79 -1.69
CA PHE A 227 -6.77 0.38 -2.23
C PHE A 227 -7.87 0.00 -3.22
N ARG A 228 -8.06 -1.28 -3.51
CA ARG A 228 -9.11 -1.74 -4.42
C ARG A 228 -10.39 -2.08 -3.66
N ASN A 229 -10.29 -3.03 -2.72
CA ASN A 229 -11.42 -3.55 -1.97
C ASN A 229 -11.22 -3.37 -0.46
N SER A 230 -12.32 -3.37 0.28
CA SER A 230 -12.37 -3.25 1.73
C SER A 230 -11.69 -4.45 2.39
N SER A 231 -10.52 -4.21 3.01
CA SER A 231 -9.83 -5.20 3.84
C SER A 231 -10.52 -5.50 5.17
N ALA A 232 -11.65 -4.84 5.47
CA ALA A 232 -12.44 -5.10 6.68
C ALA A 232 -13.31 -6.37 6.57
N LEU A 233 -13.58 -6.82 5.34
CA LEU A 233 -14.39 -8.00 5.05
C LEU A 233 -13.55 -9.02 4.28
N GLU A 234 -13.56 -10.26 4.75
CA GLU A 234 -12.93 -11.38 4.06
C GLU A 234 -13.93 -11.94 3.04
N PHE A 235 -14.04 -11.27 1.89
CA PHE A 235 -14.86 -11.75 0.79
C PHE A 235 -14.31 -13.07 0.25
N PRO A 236 -15.18 -14.04 -0.09
CA PRO A 236 -14.73 -15.20 -0.85
C PRO A 236 -14.27 -14.75 -2.25
N ASP A 237 -13.38 -15.54 -2.84
CA ASP A 237 -13.00 -15.37 -4.25
C ASP A 237 -14.20 -15.68 -5.17
N ASN A 238 -14.06 -15.48 -6.48
CA ASN A 238 -15.16 -15.70 -7.43
C ASN A 238 -15.74 -17.12 -7.32
N THR A 239 -17.02 -17.20 -6.96
CA THR A 239 -17.61 -18.42 -6.40
C THR A 239 -19.07 -18.62 -6.80
N ALA A 240 -19.60 -19.81 -6.54
CA ALA A 240 -21.01 -20.08 -6.71
C ALA A 240 -21.84 -19.20 -5.76
N GLY A 241 -22.80 -18.46 -6.31
CA GLY A 241 -23.63 -17.58 -5.51
C GLY A 241 -24.97 -17.23 -6.14
N ILE A 242 -25.81 -16.65 -5.30
CA ILE A 242 -27.10 -16.06 -5.67
C ILE A 242 -27.25 -14.71 -4.97
N ARG A 243 -27.68 -13.70 -5.72
CA ARG A 243 -27.92 -12.34 -5.25
C ARG A 243 -29.32 -11.91 -5.67
N ILE A 244 -30.00 -11.21 -4.77
CA ILE A 244 -31.15 -10.38 -5.12
C ILE A 244 -30.81 -8.91 -4.84
N ALA A 245 -31.15 -8.04 -5.78
CA ALA A 245 -31.12 -6.60 -5.61
C ALA A 245 -32.51 -6.03 -5.82
N TYR A 246 -32.92 -5.08 -4.98
CA TYR A 246 -34.23 -4.43 -5.07
C TYR A 246 -34.09 -2.92 -4.94
N MET A 247 -34.54 -2.21 -5.97
CA MET A 247 -34.59 -0.75 -5.99
C MET A 247 -35.89 -0.29 -5.29
N LEU A 248 -35.77 0.13 -4.03
CA LEU A 248 -36.89 0.69 -3.27
C LEU A 248 -37.35 2.03 -3.88
N VAL A 249 -36.36 2.87 -4.17
CA VAL A 249 -36.46 4.20 -4.79
C VAL A 249 -35.19 4.46 -5.59
N GLU A 250 -35.19 5.48 -6.45
CA GLU A 250 -34.10 5.73 -7.43
C GLU A 250 -32.69 5.89 -6.82
N TRP A 251 -32.57 6.25 -5.54
CA TRP A 251 -31.28 6.43 -4.85
C TRP A 251 -30.95 5.33 -3.85
N LEU A 252 -31.85 4.35 -3.64
CA LEU A 252 -31.69 3.30 -2.63
C LEU A 252 -31.98 1.93 -3.22
N GLU A 253 -30.91 1.16 -3.37
CA GLU A 253 -30.93 -0.28 -3.63
C GLU A 253 -30.69 -1.03 -2.32
N LEU A 254 -31.44 -2.12 -2.10
CA LEU A 254 -31.12 -3.13 -1.11
C LEU A 254 -30.64 -4.38 -1.82
N GLY A 255 -29.45 -4.86 -1.46
CA GLY A 255 -28.88 -6.11 -1.93
C GLY A 255 -28.92 -7.17 -0.83
N TYR A 256 -29.06 -8.43 -1.20
CA TYR A 256 -28.74 -9.55 -0.34
C TYR A 256 -28.14 -10.68 -1.17
N GLY A 257 -27.02 -11.23 -0.71
CA GLY A 257 -26.26 -12.25 -1.40
C GLY A 257 -25.89 -13.42 -0.50
N VAL A 258 -25.91 -14.62 -1.09
CA VAL A 258 -25.46 -15.86 -0.47
C VAL A 258 -24.46 -16.52 -1.42
N PHE A 259 -23.28 -16.82 -0.90
CA PHE A 259 -22.14 -17.31 -1.67
C PHE A 259 -21.52 -18.52 -0.97
N ASP A 260 -20.92 -19.42 -1.74
CA ASP A 260 -20.05 -20.44 -1.18
C ASP A 260 -18.73 -19.81 -0.70
N ALA A 261 -18.43 -19.99 0.59
CA ALA A 261 -17.34 -19.26 1.24
C ALA A 261 -15.93 -19.81 0.91
N ASN A 262 -15.83 -21.05 0.41
CA ASN A 262 -14.53 -21.69 0.16
C ASN A 262 -14.02 -21.40 -1.25
N SER A 263 -14.92 -21.19 -2.22
CA SER A 263 -14.60 -20.86 -3.62
C SER A 263 -13.79 -21.93 -4.37
N ASP A 264 -13.67 -23.14 -3.82
CA ASP A 264 -12.89 -24.24 -4.38
C ASP A 264 -13.70 -25.18 -5.30
N TRP A 265 -15.01 -24.93 -5.43
CA TRP A 265 -15.97 -25.74 -6.19
C TRP A 265 -16.14 -27.18 -5.68
N GLU A 266 -15.70 -27.46 -4.45
CA GLU A 266 -15.96 -28.71 -3.75
C GLU A 266 -16.99 -28.49 -2.63
N LYS A 267 -17.96 -29.41 -2.52
CA LYS A 267 -18.99 -29.37 -1.46
C LYS A 267 -19.70 -28.01 -1.34
N ILE A 268 -20.04 -27.42 -2.48
CA ILE A 268 -20.68 -26.11 -2.60
C ILE A 268 -21.87 -26.01 -1.64
N GLY A 269 -21.84 -24.98 -0.79
CA GLY A 269 -22.89 -24.69 0.18
C GLY A 269 -22.70 -25.30 1.57
N ASP A 270 -21.65 -26.09 1.80
CA ASP A 270 -21.29 -26.56 3.14
C ASP A 270 -20.88 -25.39 4.06
N ASN A 271 -20.25 -24.34 3.49
CA ASN A 271 -19.92 -23.09 4.15
C ASN A 271 -20.53 -21.91 3.38
N LEU A 272 -21.34 -21.09 4.06
CA LEU A 272 -22.04 -19.97 3.42
C LEU A 272 -21.49 -18.62 3.90
N PHE A 273 -21.15 -17.76 2.94
CA PHE A 273 -20.92 -16.34 3.15
C PHE A 273 -22.20 -15.58 2.80
N ASN A 274 -22.67 -14.71 3.70
CA ASN A 274 -23.93 -13.97 3.53
C ASN A 274 -23.67 -12.48 3.76
N ILE A 275 -24.23 -11.62 2.91
CA ILE A 275 -24.06 -10.16 2.98
C ILE A 275 -25.31 -9.42 2.47
N GLY A 276 -25.58 -8.22 3.00
CA GLY A 276 -26.66 -7.33 2.56
C GLY A 276 -26.65 -5.99 3.28
#